data_AF-A0AAD9ZJD0-F1
#
_entry.id   AF-A0AAD9ZJD0-F1
#
_cell.length_a   1.000
_cell.length_b   1.000
_cell.length_c   1.000
_cell.angle_alpha   90.00
_cell.angle_beta   90.00
_cell.angle_gamma   90.00
#
_symmetry.space_group_name_H-M   'P 1'
#
loop_
_entity.id
_entity.type
_entity.pdbx_description
1 polymer ?
#
loop_
_entity_poly.entity_id
_entity_poly.type
_entity_poly.pdbx_seq_one_letter_code
_entity_poly.pdbx_strand_id
1 'polypeptide(L)'
;MNSHVQRLIEERDCDTVRDLLDDDASLNELMMHKLISTRKALEELVSAVEALYRTQSSPTCKTSTAWSEMYIQAMSGELFESTIFEEILNSVKKLPSDIMHGLLHDLGEIFHDEDLEKVITNLDELTRNLDEPEVPLRSQYDVHHETLRTTVVAQKVSLGKNTSTLSAQDAAYTKIVDRTFSELQKKFGWALINPQNLFLNEALIYDSKSPHREVFAPRPRFAIERALSSPHDYLGCECCGGAESGLSATQPATAILYQLCLESGSVINTADLWSAFWIIVGTEGSKDEEAERERVL
;
A
#
# COMPACT_ATOMS: atom_id res chain seq x y z
N MET A 1 -17.78 -4.93 -7.01
CA MET A 1 -19.18 -4.89 -7.53
C MET A 1 -20.17 -4.25 -6.55
N ASN A 2 -20.22 -4.66 -5.27
CA ASN A 2 -21.16 -4.11 -4.28
C ASN A 2 -21.09 -2.58 -4.12
N SER A 3 -19.89 -1.99 -4.04
CA SER A 3 -19.73 -0.52 -3.97
C SER A 3 -20.27 0.20 -5.21
N HIS A 4 -20.23 -0.44 -6.39
CA HIS A 4 -20.77 0.15 -7.61
C HIS A 4 -22.30 0.15 -7.61
N VAL A 5 -22.92 -0.97 -7.23
CA VAL A 5 -24.37 -1.09 -7.08
C VAL A 5 -24.88 -0.11 -6.02
N GLN A 6 -24.18 0.01 -4.90
CA GLN A 6 -24.53 0.96 -3.84
C GLN A 6 -24.51 2.41 -4.35
N ARG A 7 -23.51 2.79 -5.16
CA ARG A 7 -23.43 4.12 -5.78
C ARG A 7 -24.60 4.40 -6.73
N LEU A 8 -25.00 3.43 -7.55
CA LEU A 8 -26.15 3.57 -8.45
C LEU A 8 -27.47 3.76 -7.69
N ILE A 9 -27.62 3.07 -6.54
CA ILE A 9 -28.75 3.26 -5.64
C ILE A 9 -28.74 4.67 -5.03
N GLU A 10 -27.58 5.18 -4.62
CA GLU A 10 -27.42 6.55 -4.11
C GLU A 10 -27.74 7.61 -5.18
N GLU A 11 -27.40 7.33 -6.44
CA GLU A 11 -27.73 8.14 -7.62
C GLU A 11 -29.21 8.03 -8.06
N ARG A 12 -30.01 7.20 -7.37
CA ARG A 12 -31.43 6.89 -7.64
C ARG A 12 -31.69 6.20 -8.97
N ASP A 13 -30.69 5.55 -9.54
CA ASP A 13 -30.84 4.77 -10.76
C ASP A 13 -31.20 3.31 -10.42
N CYS A 14 -32.43 3.14 -9.93
CA CYS A 14 -32.93 1.82 -9.50
C CYS A 14 -33.26 0.89 -10.68
N ASP A 15 -33.53 1.46 -11.85
CA ASP A 15 -33.89 0.70 -13.04
C ASP A 15 -32.65 -0.03 -13.59
N THR A 16 -31.50 0.65 -13.70
CA THR A 16 -30.25 -0.01 -14.11
C THR A 16 -29.79 -1.05 -13.10
N VAL A 17 -29.96 -0.83 -11.80
CA VAL A 17 -29.62 -1.83 -10.78
C VAL A 17 -30.48 -3.09 -10.93
N ARG A 18 -31.79 -2.94 -11.19
CA ARG A 18 -32.67 -4.08 -11.42
C ARG A 18 -32.28 -4.84 -12.69
N ASP A 19 -32.02 -4.12 -13.78
CA ASP A 19 -31.61 -4.73 -15.04
C ASP A 19 -30.27 -5.48 -14.89
N LEU A 20 -29.32 -4.95 -14.11
CA LEU A 20 -28.04 -5.63 -13.83
C LEU A 20 -28.16 -6.86 -12.93
N LEU A 21 -29.23 -6.99 -12.14
CA LEU A 21 -29.48 -8.14 -11.27
C LEU A 21 -30.33 -9.22 -11.95
N ASP A 22 -31.23 -8.82 -12.85
CA ASP A 22 -32.22 -9.70 -13.48
C ASP A 22 -31.83 -10.13 -14.91
N ASP A 23 -30.98 -9.37 -15.62
CA ASP A 23 -30.51 -9.68 -16.98
C ASP A 23 -28.98 -9.87 -17.09
N ASP A 24 -28.58 -11.13 -17.31
CA ASP A 24 -27.18 -11.52 -17.50
C ASP A 24 -26.53 -10.85 -18.73
N ALA A 25 -27.30 -10.55 -19.78
CA ALA A 25 -26.76 -9.95 -20.99
C ALA A 25 -26.32 -8.49 -20.74
N SER A 26 -27.18 -7.70 -20.09
CA SER A 26 -26.89 -6.33 -19.66
C SER A 26 -25.71 -6.28 -18.67
N LEU A 27 -25.64 -7.23 -17.73
CA LEU A 27 -24.51 -7.34 -16.80
C LEU A 27 -23.19 -7.59 -17.54
N ASN A 28 -23.19 -8.51 -18.50
CA ASN A 28 -21.99 -8.85 -19.27
C ASN A 28 -21.48 -7.66 -20.10
N GLU A 29 -22.37 -6.91 -20.74
CA GLU A 29 -21.99 -5.70 -21.49
C GLU A 29 -21.33 -4.65 -20.58
N LEU A 30 -21.92 -4.39 -19.40
CA LEU A 30 -21.34 -3.50 -18.41
C LEU A 30 -19.97 -4.01 -17.93
N MET A 31 -19.88 -5.31 -17.62
CA MET A 31 -18.63 -5.93 -17.16
C MET A 31 -17.52 -5.75 -18.18
N MET A 32 -17.78 -6.05 -19.46
CA MET A 32 -16.79 -5.90 -20.53
C MET A 32 -16.32 -4.46 -20.67
N HIS A 33 -17.24 -3.49 -20.69
CA HIS A 33 -16.88 -2.08 -20.78
C HIS A 33 -16.06 -1.62 -19.56
N LYS A 34 -16.48 -1.99 -18.34
CA LYS A 34 -15.79 -1.59 -17.12
C LYS A 34 -14.44 -2.29 -16.97
N LEU A 35 -14.31 -3.56 -17.34
CA LEU A 35 -13.05 -4.29 -17.31
C LEU A 35 -11.99 -3.64 -18.23
N ILE A 36 -12.39 -3.20 -19.42
CA ILE A 36 -11.49 -2.44 -20.30
C ILE A 36 -11.03 -1.14 -19.62
N SER A 37 -11.94 -0.40 -18.98
CA SER A 37 -11.59 0.82 -18.25
C SER A 37 -10.66 0.55 -17.06
N THR A 38 -10.92 -0.52 -16.31
CA THR A 38 -10.11 -0.93 -15.15
C THR A 38 -8.71 -1.34 -15.61
N ARG A 39 -8.61 -2.13 -16.69
CA ARG A 39 -7.32 -2.54 -17.26
C ARG A 39 -6.52 -1.32 -17.70
N LYS A 40 -7.15 -0.38 -18.40
CA LYS A 40 -6.51 0.87 -18.82
C LYS A 40 -6.01 1.69 -17.62
N ALA A 41 -6.82 1.81 -16.56
CA ALA A 41 -6.41 2.52 -15.35
C ALA A 41 -5.21 1.85 -14.65
N LEU A 42 -5.13 0.52 -14.65
CA LEU A 42 -3.97 -0.21 -14.14
C LEU A 42 -2.73 -0.02 -15.03
N GLU A 43 -2.89 -0.02 -16.36
CA GLU A 43 -1.80 0.28 -17.29
C GLU A 43 -1.26 1.70 -17.04
N GLU A 44 -2.14 2.70 -16.92
CA GLU A 44 -1.77 4.09 -16.60
C GLU A 44 -1.05 4.22 -15.25
N LEU A 45 -1.49 3.46 -14.22
CA LEU A 45 -0.83 3.41 -12.92
C LEU A 45 0.59 2.85 -13.04
N VAL A 46 0.78 1.75 -13.77
CA VAL A 46 2.12 1.16 -13.97
C VAL A 46 3.03 2.10 -14.75
N SER A 47 2.53 2.74 -15.81
CA SER A 47 3.25 3.77 -16.56
C SER A 47 3.64 4.96 -15.66
N ALA A 48 2.77 5.37 -14.75
CA ALA A 48 3.09 6.41 -13.77
C ALA A 48 4.20 5.98 -12.80
N VAL A 49 4.18 4.73 -12.31
CA VAL A 49 5.30 4.22 -11.49
C VAL A 49 6.59 4.24 -12.32
N GLU A 50 6.54 3.88 -13.62
CA GLU A 50 7.69 3.88 -14.54
C GLU A 50 8.28 5.27 -14.69
N ALA A 51 7.43 6.25 -14.96
CA ALA A 51 7.79 7.65 -15.03
C ALA A 51 8.45 8.14 -13.74
N LEU A 52 7.91 7.77 -12.57
CA LEU A 52 8.47 8.16 -11.27
C LEU A 52 9.87 7.54 -11.06
N TYR A 53 10.03 6.26 -11.40
CA TYR A 53 11.30 5.55 -11.28
C TYR A 53 12.39 6.09 -12.22
N ARG A 54 12.03 6.47 -13.45
CA ARG A 54 12.96 7.17 -14.35
C ARG A 54 13.34 8.54 -13.82
N THR A 55 12.38 9.28 -13.25
CA THR A 55 12.63 10.59 -12.61
C THR A 55 13.60 10.48 -11.43
N GLN A 56 13.52 9.39 -10.67
CA GLN A 56 14.44 9.09 -9.57
C GLN A 56 15.89 8.87 -10.02
N SER A 57 16.13 8.44 -11.26
CA SER A 57 17.49 8.24 -11.80
C SER A 57 18.23 9.56 -12.07
N SER A 58 17.56 10.70 -11.89
CA SER A 58 18.16 12.02 -12.06
C SER A 58 19.14 12.37 -10.92
N PRO A 59 20.24 13.09 -11.21
CA PRO A 59 21.31 13.34 -10.24
C PRO A 59 20.90 14.26 -9.07
N THR A 60 19.77 14.96 -9.18
CA THR A 60 19.23 15.82 -8.13
C THR A 60 18.38 15.06 -7.12
N CYS A 61 17.97 13.83 -7.43
CA CYS A 61 17.21 12.98 -6.54
C CYS A 61 18.14 12.31 -5.52
N LYS A 62 17.82 12.44 -4.22
CA LYS A 62 18.55 11.79 -3.12
C LYS A 62 17.94 10.44 -2.72
N THR A 63 16.68 10.25 -3.10
CA THR A 63 15.87 9.10 -2.76
C THR A 63 16.24 7.98 -3.71
N SER A 64 16.59 6.80 -3.20
CA SER A 64 16.87 5.61 -3.99
C SER A 64 15.98 4.49 -3.45
N THR A 65 14.94 4.17 -4.22
CA THR A 65 13.87 3.24 -3.86
C THR A 65 13.80 2.19 -4.94
N ALA A 66 13.66 0.93 -4.56
CA ALA A 66 13.53 -0.12 -5.56
C ALA A 66 12.21 0.02 -6.31
N TRP A 67 12.20 -0.32 -7.61
CA TRP A 67 10.99 -0.43 -8.42
C TRP A 67 9.87 -1.20 -7.72
N SER A 68 10.21 -2.34 -7.10
CA SER A 68 9.25 -3.19 -6.41
C SER A 68 8.57 -2.50 -5.23
N GLU A 69 9.29 -1.65 -4.50
CA GLU A 69 8.74 -0.93 -3.35
C GLU A 69 7.77 0.16 -3.80
N MET A 70 8.14 0.94 -4.83
CA MET A 70 7.23 1.92 -5.45
C MET A 70 5.99 1.25 -6.02
N TYR A 71 6.16 0.13 -6.72
CA TYR A 71 5.05 -0.64 -7.26
C TYR A 71 4.12 -1.14 -6.15
N ILE A 72 4.66 -1.67 -5.05
CA ILE A 72 3.85 -2.11 -3.91
C ILE A 72 3.07 -0.95 -3.30
N GLN A 73 3.69 0.22 -3.12
CA GLN A 73 3.02 1.42 -2.61
C GLN A 73 1.96 1.98 -3.58
N ALA A 74 2.19 1.88 -4.89
CA ALA A 74 1.19 2.25 -5.88
C ALA A 74 0.00 1.30 -5.83
N MET A 75 0.27 -0.01 -5.71
CA MET A 75 -0.77 -1.03 -5.61
C MET A 75 -1.55 -0.99 -4.29
N SER A 76 -0.96 -0.44 -3.20
CA SER A 76 -1.68 -0.13 -1.96
C SER A 76 -2.50 1.17 -2.05
N GLY A 77 -2.27 2.00 -3.06
CA GLY A 77 -2.92 3.31 -3.22
C GLY A 77 -2.30 4.42 -2.37
N GLU A 78 -1.11 4.22 -1.81
CA GLU A 78 -0.46 5.15 -0.88
C GLU A 78 0.66 5.97 -1.54
N LEU A 79 1.10 5.60 -2.76
CA LEU A 79 2.27 6.21 -3.39
C LEU A 79 2.13 7.72 -3.61
N PHE A 80 0.96 8.21 -4.05
CA PHE A 80 0.76 9.64 -4.33
C PHE A 80 0.89 10.54 -3.10
N GLU A 81 0.51 10.03 -1.92
CA GLU A 81 0.59 10.75 -0.64
C GLU A 81 1.92 10.48 0.10
N SER A 82 2.80 9.68 -0.48
CA SER A 82 4.07 9.30 0.14
C SER A 82 5.10 10.42 0.08
N THR A 83 5.98 10.46 1.08
CA THR A 83 7.15 11.34 1.08
C THR A 83 8.10 11.02 -0.08
N ILE A 84 8.14 9.76 -0.53
CA ILE A 84 8.95 9.30 -1.67
C ILE A 84 8.51 10.04 -2.93
N PHE A 85 7.21 10.10 -3.19
CA PHE A 85 6.65 10.83 -4.33
C PHE A 85 6.97 12.32 -4.25
N GLU A 86 6.74 12.96 -3.09
CA GLU A 86 7.01 14.39 -2.92
C GLU A 86 8.50 14.71 -3.11
N GLU A 87 9.42 13.89 -2.60
CA GLU A 87 10.86 14.08 -2.75
C GLU A 87 11.31 13.97 -4.20
N ILE A 88 10.84 12.94 -4.92
CA ILE A 88 11.16 12.71 -6.33
C ILE A 88 10.61 13.86 -7.17
N LEU A 89 9.33 14.21 -7.00
CA LEU A 89 8.72 15.28 -7.77
C LEU A 89 9.37 16.64 -7.49
N ASN A 90 9.72 16.93 -6.24
CA ASN A 90 10.44 18.17 -5.90
C ASN A 90 11.88 18.19 -6.42
N SER A 91 12.50 17.04 -6.67
CA SER A 91 13.84 16.98 -7.27
C SER A 91 13.84 17.53 -8.72
N VAL A 92 12.72 17.38 -9.43
CA VAL A 92 12.52 17.92 -10.80
C VAL A 92 12.74 19.43 -10.84
N LYS A 93 12.31 20.16 -9.80
CA LYS A 93 12.46 21.63 -9.73
C LYS A 93 13.91 22.10 -9.82
N LYS A 94 14.86 21.23 -9.44
CA LYS A 94 16.30 21.56 -9.33
C LYS A 94 17.11 21.10 -10.55
N LEU A 95 16.47 20.49 -11.55
CA LEU A 95 17.17 19.97 -12.71
C LEU A 95 17.72 21.10 -13.59
N PRO A 96 18.95 20.95 -14.13
CA PRO A 96 19.45 21.81 -15.20
C PRO A 96 18.76 21.47 -16.54
N SER A 97 18.79 22.40 -17.50
CA SER A 97 18.02 22.28 -18.75
C SER A 97 18.39 21.09 -19.63
N ASP A 98 19.67 20.69 -19.65
CA ASP A 98 20.19 19.55 -20.40
C ASP A 98 19.61 18.22 -19.90
N ILE A 99 19.55 18.04 -18.57
CA ILE A 99 18.98 16.84 -17.94
C ILE A 99 17.46 16.88 -18.00
N MET A 100 16.85 18.05 -17.81
CA MET A 100 15.41 18.25 -17.93
C MET A 100 14.90 17.86 -19.31
N HIS A 101 15.63 18.21 -20.37
CA HIS A 101 15.27 17.83 -21.73
C HIS A 101 15.23 16.31 -21.91
N GLY A 102 16.28 15.60 -21.46
CA GLY A 102 16.31 14.13 -21.51
C GLY A 102 15.16 13.50 -20.73
N LEU A 103 14.93 13.97 -19.50
CA LEU A 103 13.83 13.49 -18.66
C LEU A 103 12.46 13.73 -19.31
N LEU A 104 12.21 14.93 -19.84
CA LEU A 104 10.93 15.24 -20.47
C LEU A 104 10.66 14.38 -21.70
N HIS A 105 11.69 14.08 -22.50
CA HIS A 105 11.56 13.17 -23.64
C HIS A 105 11.21 11.75 -23.18
N ASP A 106 11.91 11.23 -22.17
CA ASP A 106 11.62 9.91 -21.58
C ASP A 106 10.18 9.84 -21.03
N LEU A 107 9.72 10.91 -20.38
CA LEU A 107 8.36 11.01 -19.84
C LEU A 107 7.31 11.18 -20.95
N GLY A 108 7.65 11.88 -22.04
CA GLY A 108 6.81 12.03 -23.22
C GLY A 108 6.53 10.69 -23.91
N GLU A 109 7.53 9.82 -23.99
CA GLU A 109 7.38 8.45 -24.51
C GLU A 109 6.47 7.57 -23.64
N ILE A 110 6.46 7.78 -22.32
CA ILE A 110 5.64 6.98 -21.39
C ILE A 110 4.19 7.45 -21.40
N PHE A 111 3.96 8.77 -21.32
CA PHE A 111 2.61 9.31 -21.14
C PHE A 111 1.88 9.61 -22.46
N HIS A 112 2.60 9.77 -23.58
CA HIS A 112 2.04 10.18 -24.88
C HIS A 112 1.08 11.38 -24.75
N ASP A 113 1.51 12.41 -24.01
CA ASP A 113 0.66 13.53 -23.63
C ASP A 113 0.98 14.81 -24.40
N GLU A 114 -0.05 15.39 -25.03
CA GLU A 114 0.09 16.61 -25.83
C GLU A 114 0.57 17.82 -25.02
N ASP A 115 0.21 17.93 -23.74
CA ASP A 115 0.61 19.07 -22.92
C ASP A 115 2.08 18.96 -22.49
N LEU A 116 2.56 17.74 -22.23
CA LEU A 116 3.98 17.48 -22.02
C LEU A 116 4.79 17.70 -23.30
N GLU A 117 4.28 17.32 -24.47
CA GLU A 117 4.90 17.63 -25.76
C GLU A 117 5.05 19.14 -25.99
N LYS A 118 4.03 19.95 -25.66
CA LYS A 118 4.14 21.41 -25.71
C LYS A 118 5.23 21.94 -24.76
N VAL A 119 5.44 21.31 -23.61
CA VAL A 119 6.51 21.70 -22.68
C VAL A 119 7.88 21.37 -23.27
N ILE A 120 8.02 20.19 -23.90
CA ILE A 120 9.23 19.78 -24.63
C ILE A 120 9.56 20.80 -25.73
N THR A 121 8.60 21.16 -26.59
CA THR A 121 8.84 22.13 -27.67
C THR A 121 9.25 23.50 -27.15
N ASN A 122 8.66 23.97 -26.05
CA ASN A 122 9.06 25.24 -25.43
C ASN A 122 10.48 25.20 -24.86
N LEU A 123 10.91 24.06 -24.30
CA LEU A 123 12.27 23.87 -23.81
C LEU A 123 13.27 23.81 -24.97
N ASP A 124 12.92 23.15 -26.07
CA ASP A 124 13.74 23.11 -27.29
C ASP A 124 13.96 24.50 -27.88
N GLU A 125 12.89 25.29 -27.99
CA GLU A 125 12.97 26.67 -28.46
C GLU A 125 13.84 27.54 -27.55
N LEU A 126 13.73 27.37 -26.23
CA LEU A 126 14.56 28.11 -25.28
C LEU A 126 16.05 27.70 -25.39
N THR A 127 16.31 26.41 -25.58
CA THR A 127 17.68 25.85 -25.68
C THR A 127 18.35 26.21 -27.01
N ARG A 128 17.58 26.34 -28.10
CA ARG A 128 18.09 26.79 -29.42
C ARG A 128 18.48 28.28 -29.45
N ASN A 129 17.88 29.09 -28.59
CA ASN A 129 18.11 30.53 -28.51
C ASN A 129 19.09 30.93 -27.39
N LEU A 130 19.94 30.00 -26.94
CA LEU A 130 20.96 30.25 -25.92
C LEU A 130 22.08 31.16 -26.43
N ASP A 131 22.40 32.20 -25.65
CA ASP A 131 23.55 33.08 -25.93
C ASP A 131 24.88 32.33 -25.70
N GLU A 132 24.92 31.39 -24.75
CA GLU A 132 26.06 30.53 -24.44
C GLU A 132 25.64 29.05 -24.39
N PRO A 133 25.88 28.24 -25.44
CA PRO A 133 25.39 26.86 -25.51
C PRO A 133 26.13 25.88 -24.59
N GLU A 134 27.26 26.28 -23.98
CA GLU A 134 28.07 25.41 -23.11
C GLU A 134 27.59 25.37 -21.65
N VAL A 135 26.74 26.32 -21.22
CA VAL A 135 26.25 26.40 -19.84
C VAL A 135 24.75 26.07 -19.80
N PRO A 136 24.33 25.02 -19.08
CA PRO A 136 22.90 24.70 -18.97
C PRO A 136 22.17 25.75 -18.14
N LEU A 137 20.92 26.06 -18.51
CA LEU A 137 20.06 26.96 -17.76
C LEU A 137 19.69 26.34 -16.42
N ARG A 138 19.59 27.19 -15.40
CA ARG A 138 19.32 26.77 -14.02
C ARG A 138 18.07 27.46 -13.50
N SER A 139 17.25 26.72 -12.78
CA SER A 139 16.03 27.27 -12.19
C SER A 139 16.38 28.11 -10.96
N GLN A 140 15.42 28.93 -10.52
CA GLN A 140 15.50 29.65 -9.24
C GLN A 140 15.63 28.73 -8.02
N TYR A 141 15.34 27.43 -8.18
CA TYR A 141 15.36 26.44 -7.11
C TYR A 141 16.73 25.73 -6.96
N ASP A 142 17.67 26.01 -7.86
CA ASP A 142 19.06 25.52 -7.77
C ASP A 142 19.80 26.19 -6.60
N VAL A 143 20.56 25.40 -5.84
CA VAL A 143 21.37 25.84 -4.69
C VAL A 143 22.39 26.91 -5.10
N HIS A 144 22.81 26.97 -6.37
CA HIS A 144 23.71 28.00 -6.87
C HIS A 144 23.10 29.41 -6.90
N HIS A 145 21.77 29.53 -6.87
CA HIS A 145 21.07 30.81 -6.67
C HIS A 145 20.90 31.17 -5.17
N GLU A 146 21.15 30.25 -4.24
CA GLU A 146 21.22 30.52 -2.80
C GLU A 146 22.62 31.04 -2.40
N THR A 147 22.99 32.23 -2.86
CA THR A 147 24.24 32.87 -2.39
C THR A 147 24.01 33.62 -1.07
N LEU A 148 24.50 33.05 0.04
CA LEU A 148 24.59 33.75 1.32
C LEU A 148 25.73 34.78 1.26
N ARG A 149 25.40 36.08 1.29
CA ARG A 149 26.41 37.14 1.43
C ARG A 149 26.43 37.65 2.87
N THR A 150 27.48 37.33 3.63
CA THR A 150 27.76 37.97 4.92
C THR A 150 28.35 39.36 4.67
N THR A 151 27.53 40.41 4.70
CA THR A 151 28.04 41.78 4.76
C THR A 151 28.20 42.21 6.21
N VAL A 152 29.44 42.46 6.64
CA VAL A 152 29.72 43.08 7.93
C VAL A 152 29.45 44.58 7.80
N VAL A 153 28.25 45.01 8.22
CA VAL A 153 27.95 46.43 8.41
C VAL A 153 27.90 46.69 9.91
N ALA A 154 28.88 47.47 10.39
CA ALA A 154 28.92 48.05 11.75
C ALA A 154 28.48 47.11 12.90
N GLN A 155 29.22 46.01 13.11
CA GLN A 155 29.09 45.13 14.28
C GLN A 155 27.76 44.38 14.44
N LYS A 156 26.85 44.40 13.45
CA LYS A 156 25.62 43.61 13.47
C LYS A 156 25.49 42.75 12.22
N VAL A 157 25.69 41.45 12.38
CA VAL A 157 25.50 40.45 11.30
C VAL A 157 24.01 40.36 11.02
N SER A 158 23.59 40.82 9.84
CA SER A 158 22.24 40.62 9.32
C SER A 158 22.33 39.68 8.13
N LEU A 159 21.78 38.46 8.30
CA LEU A 159 21.62 37.47 7.24
C LEU A 159 20.42 37.87 6.38
N GLY A 160 20.67 38.61 5.30
CA GLY A 160 19.68 38.90 4.27
C GLY A 160 19.70 37.83 3.19
N LYS A 161 18.63 37.05 3.06
CA LYS A 161 18.41 36.09 1.97
C LYS A 161 17.94 36.86 0.72
N ASN A 162 18.87 37.36 -0.09
CA ASN A 162 18.55 38.00 -1.36
C ASN A 162 18.77 37.00 -2.50
N THR A 163 17.70 36.67 -3.22
CA THR A 163 17.72 35.95 -4.50
C THR A 163 18.62 36.72 -5.46
N SER A 164 19.70 36.10 -5.96
CA SER A 164 20.51 36.68 -7.02
C SER A 164 19.64 37.01 -8.24
N THR A 165 19.95 38.11 -8.91
CA THR A 165 19.26 38.56 -10.13
C THR A 165 19.35 37.46 -11.20
N LEU A 166 18.30 36.65 -11.33
CA LEU A 166 18.15 35.65 -12.38
C LEU A 166 18.29 36.30 -13.76
N SER A 167 19.01 35.65 -14.67
CA SER A 167 19.02 36.03 -16.09
C SER A 167 17.59 35.96 -16.66
N ALA A 168 17.29 36.74 -17.71
CA ALA A 168 16.01 36.65 -18.40
C ALA A 168 15.74 35.23 -18.93
N GLN A 169 16.80 34.52 -19.35
CA GLN A 169 16.72 33.12 -19.81
C GLN A 169 16.49 32.15 -18.65
N ASP A 170 17.15 32.31 -17.50
CA ASP A 170 16.91 31.47 -16.31
C ASP A 170 15.50 31.70 -15.72
N ALA A 171 14.99 32.93 -15.81
CA ALA A 171 13.60 33.23 -15.44
C ALA A 171 12.60 32.58 -16.40
N ALA A 172 12.91 32.53 -17.71
CA ALA A 172 12.11 31.80 -18.69
C ALA A 172 12.16 30.28 -18.43
N TYR A 173 13.34 29.73 -18.15
CA TYR A 173 13.51 28.33 -17.79
C TYR A 173 12.75 27.97 -16.51
N THR A 174 12.79 28.82 -15.50
CA THR A 174 12.02 28.63 -14.25
C THR A 174 10.52 28.48 -14.52
N LYS A 175 9.94 29.26 -15.45
CA LYS A 175 8.53 29.09 -15.86
C LYS A 175 8.27 27.74 -16.53
N ILE A 176 9.22 27.24 -17.32
CA ILE A 176 9.12 25.90 -17.93
C ILE A 176 9.14 24.84 -16.82
N VAL A 177 10.06 24.94 -15.87
CA VAL A 177 10.15 24.04 -14.72
C VAL A 177 8.86 24.02 -13.89
N ASP A 178 8.28 25.19 -13.59
CA ASP A 178 7.02 25.28 -12.86
C ASP A 178 5.85 24.66 -13.62
N ARG A 179 5.83 24.83 -14.95
CA ARG A 179 4.84 24.20 -15.83
C ARG A 179 5.03 22.68 -15.86
N THR A 180 6.24 22.19 -16.03
CA THR A 180 6.58 20.75 -15.98
C THR A 180 6.11 20.14 -14.67
N PHE A 181 6.47 20.76 -13.54
CA PHE A 181 6.08 20.29 -12.22
C PHE A 181 4.55 20.21 -12.07
N SER A 182 3.84 21.24 -12.53
CA SER A 182 2.38 21.30 -12.47
C SER A 182 1.71 20.24 -13.34
N GLU A 183 2.20 20.01 -14.57
CA GLU A 183 1.65 18.99 -15.45
C GLU A 183 1.94 17.57 -14.94
N LEU A 184 3.16 17.31 -14.46
CA LEU A 184 3.50 16.03 -13.82
C LEU A 184 2.62 15.77 -12.59
N GLN A 185 2.44 16.76 -11.72
CA GLN A 185 1.60 16.61 -10.53
C GLN A 185 0.14 16.26 -10.90
N LYS A 186 -0.42 16.91 -11.93
CA LYS A 186 -1.76 16.55 -12.44
C LYS A 186 -1.77 15.11 -12.94
N LYS A 187 -0.83 14.74 -13.81
CA LYS A 187 -0.77 13.39 -14.42
C LYS A 187 -0.64 12.30 -13.38
N PHE A 188 0.26 12.46 -12.41
CA PHE A 188 0.38 11.53 -11.30
C PHE A 188 -0.89 11.48 -10.45
N GLY A 189 -1.58 12.61 -10.22
CA GLY A 189 -2.85 12.63 -9.50
C GLY A 189 -3.99 11.87 -10.18
N TRP A 190 -4.00 11.83 -11.52
CA TRP A 190 -4.98 11.04 -12.28
C TRP A 190 -4.59 9.56 -12.40
N ALA A 191 -3.30 9.24 -12.49
CA ALA A 191 -2.82 7.89 -12.74
C ALA A 191 -2.55 7.07 -11.46
N LEU A 192 -2.06 7.70 -10.39
CA LEU A 192 -1.77 7.05 -9.10
C LEU A 192 -3.03 6.97 -8.23
N ILE A 193 -4.02 6.23 -8.72
CA ILE A 193 -5.26 5.93 -8.00
C ILE A 193 -5.10 4.73 -7.05
N ASN A 194 -6.03 4.55 -6.12
CA ASN A 194 -6.11 3.32 -5.34
C ASN A 194 -6.76 2.19 -6.18
N PRO A 195 -6.04 1.12 -6.52
CA PRO A 195 -6.58 0.03 -7.34
C PRO A 195 -7.74 -0.72 -6.70
N GLN A 196 -7.87 -0.66 -5.36
CA GLN A 196 -8.94 -1.32 -4.62
C GLN A 196 -10.32 -0.68 -4.86
N ASN A 197 -10.34 0.56 -5.35
CA ASN A 197 -11.56 1.28 -5.67
C ASN A 197 -12.06 1.02 -7.10
N LEU A 198 -11.28 0.29 -7.92
CA LEU A 198 -11.64 -0.03 -9.29
C LEU A 198 -12.73 -1.09 -9.36
N PHE A 199 -13.52 -1.06 -10.44
CA PHE A 199 -14.58 -2.04 -10.64
C PHE A 199 -13.99 -3.42 -10.97
N LEU A 200 -14.45 -4.45 -10.24
CA LEU A 200 -13.98 -5.84 -10.38
C LEU A 200 -12.46 -5.96 -10.27
N ASN A 201 -11.86 -5.16 -9.39
CA ASN A 201 -10.44 -5.24 -9.09
C ASN A 201 -10.03 -6.64 -8.61
N GLU A 202 -10.91 -7.38 -7.94
CA GLU A 202 -10.64 -8.73 -7.43
C GLU A 202 -10.41 -9.78 -8.54
N ALA A 203 -10.89 -9.51 -9.76
CA ALA A 203 -10.64 -10.38 -10.91
C ALA A 203 -9.25 -10.18 -11.52
N LEU A 204 -8.61 -9.03 -11.25
CA LEU A 204 -7.32 -8.62 -11.83
C LEU A 204 -6.20 -8.61 -10.79
N ILE A 205 -6.53 -8.40 -9.52
CA ILE A 205 -5.61 -8.29 -8.41
C ILE A 205 -5.88 -9.41 -7.43
N TYR A 206 -4.82 -10.14 -7.09
CA TYR A 206 -4.88 -11.19 -6.10
C TYR A 206 -4.46 -10.65 -4.72
N ASP A 207 -5.38 -10.67 -3.75
CA ASP A 207 -5.13 -10.21 -2.37
C ASP A 207 -5.28 -11.29 -1.29
N SER A 208 -5.42 -12.57 -1.67
CA SER A 208 -5.56 -13.67 -0.70
C SER A 208 -4.22 -14.04 -0.04
N LYS A 209 -3.78 -13.18 0.89
CA LYS A 209 -2.51 -13.28 1.62
C LYS A 209 -2.47 -14.40 2.66
N SER A 210 -3.56 -14.60 3.41
CA SER A 210 -3.61 -15.60 4.51
C SER A 210 -3.38 -17.04 4.00
N PRO A 211 -4.10 -17.53 2.98
CA PRO A 211 -3.89 -18.88 2.46
C PRO A 211 -2.46 -19.09 1.95
N HIS A 212 -1.87 -18.10 1.28
CA HIS A 212 -0.48 -18.19 0.83
C HIS A 212 0.51 -18.23 1.99
N ARG A 213 0.30 -17.42 3.02
CA ARG A 213 1.18 -17.42 4.19
C ARG A 213 1.15 -18.77 4.91
N GLU A 214 -0.01 -19.41 4.99
CA GLU A 214 -0.15 -20.73 5.59
C GLU A 214 0.55 -21.83 4.79
N VAL A 215 0.53 -21.73 3.45
CA VAL A 215 1.18 -22.71 2.56
C VAL A 215 2.70 -22.50 2.48
N PHE A 216 3.16 -21.26 2.31
CA PHE A 216 4.58 -20.96 2.04
C PHE A 216 5.40 -20.66 3.29
N ALA A 217 4.77 -20.24 4.38
CA ALA A 217 5.41 -20.02 5.67
C ALA A 217 4.65 -20.75 6.79
N PRO A 218 4.50 -22.09 6.69
CA PRO A 218 3.70 -22.86 7.62
C PRO A 218 4.27 -22.73 9.04
N ARG A 219 3.37 -22.60 10.02
CA ARG A 219 3.72 -22.56 11.45
C ARG A 219 3.12 -23.79 12.14
N PRO A 220 3.62 -25.00 11.86
CA PRO A 220 3.00 -26.25 12.34
C PRO A 220 2.99 -26.33 13.86
N ARG A 221 4.06 -25.87 14.52
CA ARG A 221 4.10 -25.81 15.99
C ARG A 221 2.99 -24.95 16.56
N PHE A 222 2.83 -23.72 16.06
CA PHE A 222 1.77 -22.82 16.51
C PHE A 222 0.37 -23.44 16.28
N ALA A 223 0.15 -24.09 15.14
CA ALA A 223 -1.12 -24.74 14.84
C ALA A 223 -1.40 -25.91 15.81
N ILE A 224 -0.41 -26.75 16.11
CA ILE A 224 -0.55 -27.85 17.07
C ILE A 224 -0.79 -27.32 18.49
N GLU A 225 0.01 -26.36 18.94
CA GLU A 225 -0.15 -25.74 20.26
C GLU A 225 -1.52 -25.07 20.39
N ARG A 226 -2.00 -24.37 19.36
CA ARG A 226 -3.34 -23.78 19.34
C ARG A 226 -4.44 -24.84 19.37
N ALA A 227 -4.31 -25.93 18.59
CA ALA A 227 -5.30 -27.00 18.56
C ALA A 227 -5.40 -27.75 19.90
N LEU A 228 -4.28 -27.90 20.61
CA LEU A 228 -4.26 -28.55 21.93
C LEU A 228 -4.69 -27.60 23.06
N SER A 229 -4.41 -26.29 22.96
CA SER A 229 -4.85 -25.30 23.94
C SER A 229 -6.32 -24.90 23.76
N SER A 230 -6.79 -24.77 22.52
CA SER A 230 -8.16 -24.38 22.17
C SER A 230 -8.70 -25.33 21.08
N PRO A 231 -9.15 -26.54 21.44
CA PRO A 231 -9.71 -27.49 20.47
C PRO A 231 -11.01 -26.98 19.83
N HIS A 232 -11.72 -26.05 20.51
CA HIS A 232 -12.92 -25.40 19.99
C HIS A 232 -12.72 -24.76 18.62
N ASP A 233 -11.59 -24.08 18.41
CA ASP A 233 -11.32 -23.32 17.19
C ASP A 233 -11.27 -24.21 15.93
N TYR A 234 -11.03 -25.50 16.10
CA TYR A 234 -10.93 -26.48 15.01
C TYR A 234 -12.15 -27.41 14.93
N LEU A 235 -12.75 -27.74 16.08
CA LEU A 235 -13.86 -28.69 16.16
C LEU A 235 -15.25 -28.02 16.16
N GLY A 236 -15.33 -26.72 16.47
CA GLY A 236 -16.59 -25.98 16.57
C GLY A 236 -17.56 -26.54 17.62
N CYS A 237 -17.04 -27.20 18.66
CA CYS A 237 -17.85 -27.88 19.68
C CYS A 237 -18.38 -26.94 20.77
N GLU A 238 -19.69 -26.84 20.95
CA GLU A 238 -20.28 -26.04 22.04
C GLU A 238 -19.72 -26.40 23.44
N CYS A 239 -19.38 -27.68 23.65
CA CYS A 239 -18.81 -28.17 24.91
C CYS A 239 -17.37 -27.71 25.19
N CYS A 240 -16.67 -27.13 24.20
CA CYS A 240 -15.29 -26.70 24.30
C CYS A 240 -15.13 -25.17 24.31
N GLY A 241 -16.16 -24.42 23.91
CA GLY A 241 -16.09 -22.98 23.65
C GLY A 241 -16.38 -22.07 24.86
N GLY A 242 -16.80 -22.65 25.99
CA GLY A 242 -17.27 -21.89 27.17
C GLY A 242 -16.23 -21.66 28.28
N ALA A 243 -15.02 -22.19 28.14
CA ALA A 243 -14.02 -22.11 29.19
C ALA A 243 -12.91 -21.13 28.80
N GLU A 244 -13.07 -19.84 29.13
CA GLU A 244 -12.07 -18.81 28.83
C GLU A 244 -10.71 -19.05 29.50
N SER A 245 -10.58 -20.06 30.35
CA SER A 245 -9.29 -20.52 30.90
C SER A 245 -9.42 -21.84 31.69
N GLY A 246 -10.37 -22.71 31.36
CA GLY A 246 -10.72 -23.87 32.20
C GLY A 246 -10.61 -25.20 31.46
N LEU A 247 -9.88 -26.13 32.05
CA LEU A 247 -9.94 -27.56 31.69
C LEU A 247 -11.39 -28.04 31.84
N SER A 248 -11.96 -28.56 30.76
CA SER A 248 -13.29 -29.17 30.78
C SER A 248 -13.18 -30.66 30.45
N ALA A 249 -13.92 -31.50 31.18
CA ALA A 249 -13.98 -32.94 30.96
C ALA A 249 -14.43 -33.33 29.54
N THR A 250 -15.20 -32.43 28.90
CA THR A 250 -15.72 -32.56 27.54
C THR A 250 -14.67 -32.34 26.45
N GLN A 251 -13.48 -31.85 26.79
CA GLN A 251 -12.41 -31.64 25.83
C GLN A 251 -11.76 -32.98 25.41
N PRO A 252 -11.14 -33.07 24.22
CA PRO A 252 -10.36 -34.23 23.85
C PRO A 252 -9.27 -34.54 24.88
N ALA A 253 -9.09 -35.81 25.24
CA ALA A 253 -8.11 -36.25 26.24
C ALA A 253 -6.68 -35.74 25.98
N THR A 254 -6.29 -35.60 24.71
CA THR A 254 -4.98 -35.05 24.32
C THR A 254 -4.83 -33.57 24.65
N ALA A 255 -5.90 -32.77 24.55
CA ALA A 255 -5.91 -31.36 24.92
C ALA A 255 -5.80 -31.20 26.45
N ILE A 256 -6.57 -32.00 27.20
CA ILE A 256 -6.52 -32.04 28.68
C ILE A 256 -5.10 -32.38 29.16
N LEU A 257 -4.49 -33.43 28.62
CA LEU A 257 -3.11 -33.82 28.97
C LEU A 257 -2.10 -32.73 28.63
N TYR A 258 -2.24 -32.08 27.47
CA TYR A 258 -1.33 -31.02 27.04
C TYR A 258 -1.38 -29.82 27.98
N GLN A 259 -2.57 -29.38 28.37
CA GLN A 259 -2.76 -28.28 29.31
C GLN A 259 -2.22 -28.61 30.71
N LEU A 260 -2.46 -29.83 31.23
CA LEU A 260 -1.83 -30.29 32.49
C LEU A 260 -0.29 -30.31 32.41
N CYS A 261 0.27 -30.67 31.25
CA CYS A 261 1.72 -30.60 31.04
C CYS A 261 2.25 -29.16 31.04
N LEU A 262 1.46 -28.18 30.56
CA LEU A 262 1.84 -26.76 30.56
C LEU A 262 1.76 -26.13 31.97
N GLU A 263 0.81 -26.58 32.79
CA GLU A 263 0.69 -26.16 34.19
C GLU A 263 1.81 -26.77 35.06
N SER A 264 2.37 -27.89 34.61
CA SER A 264 3.48 -28.56 35.27
C SER A 264 4.83 -27.89 34.96
N GLY A 265 5.79 -28.00 35.88
CA GLY A 265 7.15 -27.52 35.67
C GLY A 265 7.95 -28.35 34.65
N SER A 266 9.25 -28.07 34.53
CA SER A 266 10.14 -28.76 33.58
C SER A 266 10.30 -30.27 33.80
N VAL A 267 9.93 -30.76 34.99
CA VAL A 267 9.91 -32.19 35.34
C VAL A 267 8.50 -32.53 35.81
N ILE A 268 7.90 -33.53 35.18
CA ILE A 268 6.52 -33.94 35.44
C ILE A 268 6.56 -35.32 36.11
N ASN A 269 5.94 -35.43 37.30
CA ASN A 269 5.70 -36.72 37.93
C ASN A 269 4.51 -37.40 37.26
N THR A 270 4.73 -38.60 36.71
CA THR A 270 3.70 -39.33 35.96
C THR A 270 2.54 -39.80 36.85
N ALA A 271 2.79 -40.07 38.13
CA ALA A 271 1.72 -40.46 39.06
C ALA A 271 0.78 -39.29 39.37
N ASP A 272 1.35 -38.10 39.60
CA ASP A 272 0.58 -36.89 39.89
C ASP A 272 -0.21 -36.46 38.64
N LEU A 273 0.43 -36.46 37.45
CA LEU A 273 -0.22 -36.17 36.18
C LEU A 273 -1.40 -37.11 35.90
N TRP A 274 -1.22 -38.42 36.13
CA TRP A 274 -2.27 -39.41 35.95
C TRP A 274 -3.45 -39.18 36.91
N SER A 275 -3.18 -38.88 38.17
CA SER A 275 -4.23 -38.58 39.15
C SER A 275 -5.00 -37.31 38.81
N ALA A 276 -4.32 -36.23 38.40
CA ALA A 276 -4.93 -34.98 37.96
C ALA A 276 -5.83 -35.18 36.73
N PHE A 277 -5.35 -35.95 35.74
CA PHE A 277 -6.12 -36.29 34.56
C PHE A 277 -7.42 -37.04 34.89
N TRP A 278 -7.36 -38.04 35.77
CA TRP A 278 -8.54 -38.79 36.21
C TRP A 278 -9.56 -37.95 36.98
N ILE A 279 -9.12 -36.97 37.75
CA ILE A 279 -10.02 -36.05 38.46
C ILE A 279 -10.82 -35.22 37.45
N ILE A 280 -10.16 -34.72 36.40
CA ILE A 280 -10.80 -33.89 35.37
C ILE A 280 -11.74 -34.70 34.49
N VAL A 281 -11.36 -35.90 34.06
CA VAL A 281 -12.23 -36.75 33.23
C VAL A 281 -13.34 -37.40 34.07
N GLY A 282 -13.06 -37.76 35.32
CA GLY A 282 -13.97 -38.46 36.22
C GLY A 282 -15.06 -37.57 36.84
N THR A 283 -14.93 -36.24 36.79
CA THR A 283 -15.92 -35.30 37.33
C THR A 283 -17.22 -35.25 36.54
N GLU A 284 -17.28 -35.83 35.34
CA GLU A 284 -18.55 -36.12 34.63
C GLU A 284 -19.14 -37.48 34.99
N GLY A 285 -18.31 -38.48 35.32
CA GLY A 285 -18.78 -39.82 35.69
C GLY A 285 -19.32 -39.92 37.12
N SER A 286 -18.91 -39.03 38.03
CA SER A 286 -19.32 -39.10 39.44
C SER A 286 -20.72 -38.54 39.72
N LYS A 287 -21.31 -37.74 38.82
CA LYS A 287 -22.68 -37.23 39.01
C LYS A 287 -23.75 -38.33 38.87
N ASP A 288 -23.46 -39.38 38.12
CA ASP A 288 -24.36 -40.52 37.96
C ASP A 288 -24.14 -41.57 39.06
N GLU A 289 -22.91 -41.75 39.56
CA GLU A 289 -22.61 -42.72 40.63
C GLU A 289 -23.02 -42.25 42.04
N GLU A 290 -23.04 -40.94 42.33
CA GLU A 290 -23.50 -40.42 43.62
C GLU A 290 -25.04 -40.46 43.74
N ALA A 291 -25.77 -40.27 42.63
CA ALA A 291 -27.22 -40.40 42.58
C ALA A 291 -27.73 -41.84 42.76
N GLU A 292 -26.91 -42.84 42.44
CA GLU A 292 -27.26 -44.26 42.65
C GLU A 292 -26.96 -44.72 44.10
N ARG A 293 -26.04 -44.05 44.81
CA ARG A 293 -25.77 -44.31 46.24
C ARG A 293 -26.81 -43.69 47.18
N GLU A 294 -27.42 -42.56 46.81
CA GLU A 294 -28.53 -41.95 47.58
C GLU A 294 -29.88 -42.64 47.37
N ARG A 295 -30.04 -43.52 46.37
CA ARG A 295 -31.26 -44.34 46.19
C ARG A 295 -31.22 -45.69 46.93
N VAL A 296 -30.09 -46.03 47.53
CA VAL A 296 -29.88 -47.32 48.22
C VAL A 296 -29.71 -47.14 49.75
N LEU A 297 -29.88 -45.92 50.25
CA LEU A 297 -30.06 -45.60 51.68
C LEU A 297 -31.49 -45.16 51.96
#